data_AF-A0AAP2Z1X5-F1
#
_entry.id   AF-A0AAP2Z1X5-F1
#
_cell.length_a   1.000
_cell.length_b   1.000
_cell.length_c   1.000
_cell.angle_alpha   90.00
_cell.angle_beta   90.00
_cell.angle_gamma   90.00
#
_symmetry.space_group_name_H-M   'P 1'
#
loop_
_entity.id
_entity.type
_entity.pdbx_description
1 polymer ?
#
loop_
_entity_poly.entity_id
_entity_poly.type
_entity_poly.pdbx_seq_one_letter_code
_entity_poly.pdbx_strand_id
1 'polypeptide(L)'
;MSDEFLFLERQADEMERQADALEAIATELRYQNAVLCETVAALDDLTARVDDRPTESEPRDRSGRAMQTDIADRLYDRDEAEDDTLHGHGRAENWRGDR
;
A
#
# COMPACT_ATOMS: atom_id res chain seq x y z
N MET A 1 44.90 14.81 9.51
CA MET A 1 43.63 14.10 9.71
C MET A 1 43.73 12.78 8.96
N SER A 2 43.29 11.66 9.55
CA SER A 2 43.41 10.33 8.92
C SER A 2 42.26 10.05 7.95
N ASP A 3 42.51 9.24 6.93
CA ASP A 3 41.51 8.84 5.92
C ASP A 3 40.30 8.12 6.54
N GLU A 4 40.51 7.42 7.66
CA GLU A 4 39.45 6.76 8.43
C GLU A 4 38.43 7.76 9.00
N PHE A 5 38.89 8.93 9.46
CA PHE A 5 38.00 9.97 9.97
C PHE A 5 37.12 10.56 8.85
N LEU A 6 37.72 10.84 7.69
CA LEU A 6 37.00 11.35 6.51
C LEU A 6 35.99 10.33 5.97
N PHE A 7 36.30 9.04 6.07
CA PHE A 7 35.38 7.97 5.69
C PHE A 7 34.17 7.90 6.62
N LEU A 8 34.39 7.98 7.94
CA LEU A 8 33.32 7.97 8.93
C LEU A 8 32.42 9.21 8.82
N GLU A 9 33.00 10.38 8.58
CA GLU A 9 32.25 11.63 8.36
C GLU A 9 31.34 11.52 7.13
N ARG A 10 31.87 11.00 6.01
CA ARG A 10 31.07 10.76 4.80
C ARG A 10 29.96 9.72 5.01
N GLN A 11 30.19 8.71 5.84
CA GLN A 11 29.19 7.72 6.18
C GLN A 11 28.08 8.32 7.05
N ALA A 12 28.42 9.18 8.01
CA ALA A 12 27.46 9.89 8.85
C ALA A 12 26.57 10.81 8.00
N ASP A 13 27.15 11.59 7.09
CA ASP A 13 26.40 12.46 6.17
C ASP A 13 25.41 11.67 5.30
N GLU A 14 25.81 10.48 4.83
CA GLU A 14 24.94 9.64 4.01
C GLU A 14 23.79 9.03 4.84
N MET A 15 24.07 8.63 6.08
CA MET A 15 23.02 8.16 6.99
C MET A 15 22.02 9.26 7.35
N GLU A 16 22.48 10.49 7.54
CA GLU A 16 21.62 11.65 7.79
C GLU A 16 20.68 11.91 6.61
N ARG A 17 21.22 11.93 5.37
CA ARG A 17 20.38 12.07 4.16
C ARG A 17 19.37 10.95 4.00
N GLN A 18 19.74 9.71 4.34
CA GLN A 18 18.82 8.59 4.29
C GLN A 18 17.71 8.71 5.35
N ALA A 19 18.04 9.16 6.54
CA ALA A 19 17.06 9.41 7.60
C ALA A 19 16.06 10.51 7.17
N ASP A 20 16.55 11.63 6.62
CA ASP A 20 15.71 12.71 6.11
C ASP A 20 14.78 12.23 4.99
N ALA A 21 15.31 11.43 4.05
CA ALA A 21 14.52 10.86 2.96
C ALA A 21 13.41 9.93 3.49
N LEU A 22 13.72 9.10 4.49
CA LEU A 22 12.73 8.22 5.11
C LEU A 22 11.66 8.99 5.88
N GLU A 23 12.02 10.07 6.58
CA GLU A 23 11.07 10.94 7.26
C GLU A 23 10.12 11.65 6.27
N ALA A 24 10.66 12.11 5.14
CA ALA A 24 9.87 12.70 4.07
C ALA A 24 8.86 11.69 3.49
N ILE A 25 9.31 10.46 3.20
CA ILE A 25 8.44 9.37 2.72
C ILE A 25 7.36 9.05 3.77
N ALA A 26 7.72 8.91 5.04
CA ALA A 26 6.76 8.62 6.11
C ALA A 26 5.71 9.73 6.28
N THR A 27 6.09 10.98 6.02
CA THR A 27 5.18 12.13 6.04
C THR A 27 4.21 12.08 4.87
N GLU A 28 4.70 11.82 3.67
CA GLU A 28 3.88 11.67 2.47
C GLU A 28 2.89 10.50 2.60
N LEU A 29 3.34 9.35 3.13
CA LEU A 29 2.46 8.20 3.38
C LEU A 29 1.36 8.52 4.39
N ARG A 30 1.65 9.30 5.43
CA ARG A 30 0.62 9.76 6.39
C ARG A 30 -0.40 10.67 5.72
N TYR A 31 0.05 11.57 4.85
CA TYR A 31 -0.84 12.44 4.08
C TYR A 31 -1.72 11.64 3.12
N GLN A 32 -1.14 10.71 2.36
CA GLN A 32 -1.88 9.83 1.46
C GLN A 32 -2.92 8.98 2.20
N ASN A 33 -2.57 8.44 3.38
CA ASN A 33 -3.52 7.71 4.21
C ASN A 33 -4.69 8.60 4.67
N ALA A 34 -4.44 9.86 5.04
CA ALA A 34 -5.49 10.78 5.44
C ALA A 34 -6.45 11.06 4.27
N VAL A 35 -5.90 11.35 3.07
CA VAL A 35 -6.69 11.55 1.85
C VAL A 35 -7.51 10.31 1.53
N LEU A 36 -6.92 9.11 1.59
CA LEU A 36 -7.63 7.87 1.32
C LEU A 36 -8.80 7.66 2.30
N CYS A 37 -8.61 7.93 3.59
CA CYS A 37 -9.69 7.85 4.58
C CYS A 37 -10.85 8.80 4.24
N GLU A 38 -10.55 10.04 3.83
CA GLU A 38 -11.58 11.00 3.40
C GLU A 38 -12.29 10.54 2.13
N THR A 39 -11.56 9.98 1.16
CA THR A 39 -12.19 9.45 -0.07
C THR A 39 -13.11 8.28 0.22
N VAL A 40 -12.74 7.38 1.13
CA VAL A 40 -13.59 6.26 1.55
C VAL A 40 -14.84 6.78 2.24
N ALA A 41 -14.72 7.76 3.13
CA ALA A 41 -15.88 8.37 3.79
C ALA A 41 -16.83 9.03 2.78
N ALA A 42 -16.30 9.74 1.78
CA ALA A 42 -17.11 10.35 0.72
C ALA A 42 -17.84 9.30 -0.15
N LEU A 43 -17.19 8.16 -0.42
CA LEU A 43 -17.80 7.05 -1.14
C LEU A 43 -18.89 6.37 -0.31
N ASP A 44 -18.68 6.16 0.99
CA ASP A 44 -19.71 5.62 1.88
C ASP A 44 -20.95 6.54 1.91
N ASP A 45 -20.75 7.85 2.04
CA ASP A 45 -21.82 8.86 1.97
C ASP A 45 -22.59 8.82 0.64
N LEU A 46 -21.87 8.67 -0.48
CA LEU A 46 -22.51 8.55 -1.80
C LEU A 46 -23.31 7.25 -1.90
N THR A 47 -22.74 6.14 -1.43
CA THR A 47 -23.38 4.82 -1.48
C THR A 47 -24.65 4.81 -0.65
N ALA A 48 -24.64 5.40 0.54
CA ALA A 48 -25.82 5.55 1.39
C ALA A 48 -26.94 6.42 0.77
N ARG A 49 -26.60 7.32 -0.17
CA ARG A 49 -27.58 8.14 -0.90
C ARG A 49 -28.12 7.46 -2.16
N VAL A 50 -27.33 6.59 -2.78
CA VAL A 50 -27.70 5.84 -3.99
C VAL A 50 -28.50 4.60 -3.62
N ASP A 51 -28.17 3.95 -2.51
CA ASP A 51 -28.88 2.80 -1.99
C ASP A 51 -29.92 3.29 -0.96
N ASP A 52 -31.15 3.56 -1.40
CA ASP A 52 -32.31 3.85 -0.54
C ASP A 52 -32.77 2.60 0.26
N ARG A 53 -31.89 1.58 0.36
CA ARG A 53 -32.03 0.38 1.17
C ARG A 53 -31.18 0.53 2.43
N PRO A 54 -31.74 0.25 3.62
CA PRO A 54 -30.92 0.18 4.82
C PRO A 54 -29.84 -0.88 4.62
N THR A 55 -28.58 -0.47 4.69
CA THR A 55 -27.45 -1.39 4.66
C THR A 55 -27.57 -2.30 5.88
N GLU A 56 -27.92 -3.57 5.70
CA GLU A 56 -28.00 -4.57 6.79
C GLU A 56 -26.63 -4.90 7.39
N SER A 57 -25.55 -4.41 6.78
CA SER A 57 -24.18 -4.59 7.26
C SER A 57 -23.86 -3.61 8.38
N GLU A 58 -23.42 -4.14 9.53
CA GLU A 58 -22.86 -3.37 10.64
C GLU A 58 -21.83 -2.34 10.16
N PRO A 59 -21.69 -1.18 10.85
CA PRO A 59 -20.65 -0.21 10.52
C PRO A 59 -19.28 -0.87 10.60
N ARG A 60 -18.54 -0.90 9.48
CA ARG A 60 -17.17 -1.43 9.44
C ARG A 60 -16.30 -0.67 10.44
N ASP A 61 -15.54 -1.40 11.26
CA ASP A 61 -14.51 -0.82 12.12
C ASP A 61 -13.47 -0.09 11.25
N ARG A 62 -13.27 1.20 11.52
CA ARG A 62 -12.34 2.08 10.78
C ARG A 62 -11.04 2.32 11.54
N SER A 63 -10.78 1.56 12.59
CA SER A 63 -9.49 1.59 13.25
C SER A 63 -8.38 1.25 12.24
N GLY A 64 -7.21 1.89 12.37
CA GLY A 64 -6.08 1.62 11.47
C GLY A 64 -5.69 0.14 11.43
N ARG A 65 -5.91 -0.58 12.54
CA ARG A 65 -5.71 -2.03 12.63
C ARG A 65 -6.72 -2.80 11.79
N ALA A 66 -8.02 -2.47 11.89
CA ALA A 66 -9.06 -3.11 11.09
C ALA A 66 -8.85 -2.88 9.59
N MET A 67 -8.46 -1.66 9.20
CA MET A 67 -8.13 -1.37 7.80
C MET A 67 -6.92 -2.17 7.30
N GLN A 68 -5.88 -2.33 8.13
CA GLN A 68 -4.72 -3.16 7.78
C GLN A 68 -5.09 -4.63 7.62
N THR A 69 -5.97 -5.16 8.49
CA THR A 69 -6.50 -6.52 8.36
C THR A 69 -7.33 -6.67 7.08
N ASP A 70 -8.28 -5.77 6.81
CA ASP A 70 -9.09 -5.78 5.58
C ASP A 70 -8.23 -5.72 4.30
N ILE A 71 -7.15 -4.94 4.32
CA ILE A 71 -6.20 -4.89 3.20
C ILE A 71 -5.46 -6.22 3.05
N ALA A 72 -4.98 -6.80 4.15
CA ALA A 72 -4.27 -8.08 4.14
C ALA A 72 -5.16 -9.22 3.63
N ASP A 73 -6.41 -9.27 4.08
CA ASP A 73 -7.39 -10.28 3.66
C ASP A 73 -7.68 -10.15 2.15
N ARG A 74 -7.87 -8.93 1.64
CA ARG A 74 -8.06 -8.72 0.19
C ARG A 74 -6.83 -9.05 -0.65
N LEU A 75 -5.62 -8.83 -0.11
CA LEU A 75 -4.39 -9.24 -0.78
C LEU A 75 -4.29 -10.77 -0.82
N TYR A 76 -4.63 -11.44 0.30
CA TYR A 76 -4.70 -12.90 0.36
C TYR A 76 -5.71 -13.47 -0.64
N ASP A 77 -6.94 -12.95 -0.67
CA ASP A 77 -7.99 -13.39 -1.60
C ASP A 77 -7.58 -13.17 -3.07
N ARG A 78 -6.90 -12.06 -3.36
CA ARG A 78 -6.37 -11.79 -4.70
C ARG A 78 -5.28 -12.78 -5.07
N ASP A 79 -4.33 -13.01 -4.16
CA ASP A 79 -3.20 -13.91 -4.40
C ASP A 79 -3.69 -15.38 -4.52
N GLU A 80 -4.72 -15.78 -3.77
CA GLU A 80 -5.40 -17.08 -3.90
C GLU A 80 -6.14 -17.20 -5.24
N ALA A 81 -6.85 -16.15 -5.67
CA ALA A 81 -7.50 -16.11 -6.97
C ALA A 81 -6.50 -16.12 -8.15
N GLU A 82 -5.32 -15.50 -7.98
CA GLU A 82 -4.23 -15.53 -8.96
C GLU A 82 -3.60 -16.94 -9.05
N ASP A 83 -3.44 -17.65 -7.93
CA ASP A 83 -2.94 -19.03 -7.92
C ASP A 83 -3.92 -20.01 -8.59
N ASP A 84 -5.23 -19.77 -8.47
CA ASP A 84 -6.27 -20.54 -9.17
C ASP A 84 -6.27 -20.27 -10.69
N THR A 85 -5.92 -19.05 -11.12
CA THR A 85 -5.72 -18.74 -12.56
C THR A 85 -4.45 -19.32 -13.15
N LEU A 86 -3.45 -19.68 -12.34
CA LEU A 86 -2.20 -20.30 -12.81
C LEU A 86 -2.40 -21.75 -13.27
N HIS A 87 -3.47 -22.41 -12.85
CA HIS A 87 -3.81 -23.78 -13.23
C HIS A 87 -4.63 -23.88 -14.54
N GLY A 88 -5.15 -22.75 -15.05
CA GLY A 88 -6.13 -22.71 -16.16
C GLY A 88 -5.67 -22.05 -17.46
N HIS A 89 -4.61 -21.25 -17.46
CA HIS A 89 -4.12 -20.61 -18.69
C HIS A 89 -2.74 -21.12 -19.07
N GLY A 90 -2.76 -22.03 -20.05
CA GLY A 90 -1.57 -22.61 -20.66
C GLY A 90 -0.53 -21.54 -20.99
N ARG A 91 0.72 -21.89 -20.67
CA ARG A 91 1.96 -21.42 -21.30
C ARG A 91 1.74 -20.18 -22.17
N ALA A 92 2.06 -19.02 -21.64
CA ALA A 92 2.24 -17.79 -22.41
C ALA A 92 3.35 -18.02 -23.46
N GLU A 93 3.01 -18.60 -24.61
CA GLU A 93 3.89 -18.82 -25.77
C GLU A 93 4.28 -17.50 -26.46
N ASN A 94 3.75 -16.37 -25.98
CA ASN A 94 3.97 -15.03 -26.52
C ASN A 94 5.12 -14.25 -25.87
N TRP A 95 5.88 -14.84 -24.92
CA TRP A 95 7.12 -14.23 -24.39
C TRP A 95 8.39 -14.72 -25.13
N ARG A 96 8.34 -14.80 -26.46
CA ARG A 96 9.56 -14.78 -27.27
C ARG A 96 9.76 -13.37 -27.80
N GLY A 97 10.48 -12.57 -27.02
CA GLY A 97 11.13 -11.37 -27.51
C GLY A 97 12.20 -11.77 -28.52
N ASP A 98 12.12 -11.18 -29.71
CA ASP A 98 13.10 -11.26 -30.76
C ASP A 98 14.51 -10.92 -30.26
N ARG A 99 15.46 -11.84 -30.52
CA ARG A 99 16.84 -11.53 -30.89
C ARG A 99 17.33 -12.56 -31.90
#